data_AF-A0A534YBK0-F1
#
_entry.id   AF-A0A534YBK0-F1
#
_cell.length_a   1.000
_cell.length_b   1.000
_cell.length_c   1.000
_cell.angle_alpha   90.00
_cell.angle_beta   90.00
_cell.angle_gamma   90.00
#
_symmetry.space_group_name_H-M   'P 1'
#
loop_
_entity.id
_entity.type
_entity.pdbx_description
1 polymer ?
#
loop_
_entity_poly.entity_id
_entity_poly.type
_entity_poly.pdbx_seq_one_letter_code
_entity_poly.pdbx_strand_id
1 'polypeptide(L)'
;MRISKLIPPSAAFVAIALTAAVLLPAAKIRGFDLDRFARLPVLEGGRVKPIDSVARNSLLLIRSQQSFTWQGRTVAADEWLLDVLFRPEIADSQPVFFINDPEVLGLLGLKQTSDRYFPFRVLGPHLEKIEQQAAAAREVDSKQRTRFQGAILNLFDRIYLYYRLENTIQVKNGPRLSEEIARASDPASSERHDGLVQLAAFRLLPPPAGGKAEAWRSSGEALRAGRGAAADRGLEQLAGIADAYAKQDAALFNVGVAGFESLVALERPDALEHGRYEVLFNRAQPFYAGMVIYLLALLALFASFLWKRAILAPAAFGLLVAGALVHTAGLASRVVLQGRPPVTNLYSSAVFVGWAAVICGIFLERMYRRGIGTAVSAAAGFASLIVAHHLMGDGDTMEMMRAVLDSNFWLATHVVTITIGYSGTFLAGALAIGYAFRRQLATRIDPATTKALVSMTYGVICFALFFSFIGTVLGGIWADQSWGRFWGWDPKENGALLIVLWNALILHARFGGYVREKGIMAMAIGGNVITSLSWFGVNMLGVGLHSYGFMDGAVWTLSGFIASQLALVALCLLPPKFWKPHPAAAGTELAGGR
;
A
#
# COMPACT_ATOMS: atom_id res chain seq x y z
N MET A 1 0.28 -3.19 43.46
CA MET A 1 0.87 -3.25 42.09
C MET A 1 1.26 -1.83 41.68
N ARG A 2 2.52 -1.54 41.29
CA ARG A 2 2.91 -0.15 40.94
C ARG A 2 2.13 0.30 39.70
N ILE A 3 1.42 1.43 39.78
CA ILE A 3 0.59 2.01 38.70
C ILE A 3 1.35 2.06 37.37
N SER A 4 2.66 2.30 37.40
CA SER A 4 3.52 2.31 36.21
C SER A 4 3.55 1.00 35.39
N LYS A 5 3.22 -0.15 35.98
CA LYS A 5 3.12 -1.44 35.27
C LYS A 5 1.80 -1.60 34.50
N LEU A 6 0.76 -0.84 34.86
CA LEU A 6 -0.55 -0.86 34.20
C LEU A 6 -0.62 0.12 33.01
N ILE A 7 0.25 1.13 32.98
CA ILE A 7 0.23 2.18 31.95
C ILE A 7 0.43 1.62 30.53
N PRO A 8 1.43 0.76 30.25
CA PRO A 8 1.59 0.20 28.90
C PRO A 8 0.37 -0.60 28.39
N PRO A 9 -0.18 -1.59 29.13
CA PRO A 9 -1.35 -2.34 28.64
C PRO A 9 -2.60 -1.48 28.52
N SER A 10 -2.81 -0.47 29.39
CA SER A 10 -3.94 0.45 29.27
C SER A 10 -3.84 1.35 28.04
N ALA A 11 -2.66 1.93 27.77
CA ALA A 11 -2.44 2.73 26.56
C ALA A 11 -2.62 1.90 25.28
N ALA A 12 -2.13 0.65 25.30
CA ALA A 12 -2.32 -0.27 24.19
C ALA A 12 -3.79 -0.63 23.96
N PHE A 13 -4.52 -0.94 25.04
CA PHE A 13 -5.96 -1.26 24.96
C PHE A 13 -6.78 -0.09 24.40
N VAL A 14 -6.54 1.13 24.89
CA VAL A 14 -7.27 2.33 24.40
C VAL A 14 -6.99 2.57 22.92
N ALA A 15 -5.73 2.47 22.49
CA ALA A 15 -5.38 2.65 21.08
C ALA A 15 -6.10 1.63 20.19
N ILE A 16 -6.08 0.34 20.57
CA ILE A 16 -6.76 -0.73 19.82
C ILE A 16 -8.28 -0.51 19.82
N ALA A 17 -8.87 -0.13 20.96
CA ALA A 17 -10.31 0.11 21.07
C ALA A 17 -10.76 1.30 20.20
N LEU A 18 -9.97 2.37 20.13
CA LEU A 18 -10.24 3.53 19.27
C LEU A 18 -10.14 3.17 17.79
N THR A 19 -9.18 2.33 17.40
CA THR A 19 -9.10 1.79 16.03
C THR A 19 -10.31 0.90 15.72
N ALA A 20 -10.72 0.05 16.66
CA ALA A 20 -11.87 -0.85 16.48
C ALA A 20 -13.21 -0.10 16.37
N ALA A 21 -13.33 1.11 16.94
CA ALA A 21 -14.53 1.94 16.81
C ALA A 21 -14.82 2.38 15.36
N VAL A 22 -13.80 2.41 14.49
CA VAL A 22 -13.95 2.70 13.05
C VAL A 22 -14.61 1.55 12.29
N LEU A 23 -14.70 0.35 12.89
CA LEU A 23 -15.34 -0.83 12.31
C LEU A 23 -16.87 -0.84 12.45
N LEU A 24 -17.46 0.18 13.08
CA LEU A 24 -18.91 0.29 13.17
C LEU A 24 -19.54 0.33 11.77
N PRO A 25 -20.70 -0.34 11.55
CA PRO A 25 -21.33 -0.38 10.23
C PRO A 25 -21.58 1.03 9.70
N ALA A 26 -21.28 1.25 8.42
CA ALA A 26 -21.63 2.50 7.76
C ALA A 26 -23.15 2.68 7.78
N ALA A 27 -23.62 3.90 8.03
CA ALA A 27 -25.04 4.22 7.94
C ALA A 27 -25.56 3.98 6.50
N LYS A 28 -26.82 3.56 6.37
CA LYS A 28 -27.47 3.43 5.05
C LYS A 28 -27.48 4.79 4.34
N ILE A 29 -26.96 4.85 3.13
CA ILE A 29 -26.95 6.08 2.33
C ILE A 29 -28.27 6.13 1.55
N ARG A 30 -29.10 7.15 1.80
CA ARG A 30 -30.40 7.34 1.13
C ARG A 30 -31.36 6.13 1.23
N GLY A 31 -31.20 5.31 2.27
CA GLY A 31 -31.99 4.08 2.49
C GLY A 31 -31.44 2.83 1.79
N PHE A 32 -30.46 2.96 0.89
CA PHE A 32 -29.81 1.83 0.21
C PHE A 32 -28.84 1.11 1.16
N ASP A 33 -28.91 -0.21 1.18
CA ASP A 33 -28.01 -1.10 1.93
C ASP A 33 -26.71 -1.33 1.15
N LEU A 34 -25.90 -0.27 1.09
CA LEU A 34 -24.60 -0.31 0.41
C LEU A 34 -23.62 -1.26 1.09
N ASP A 35 -23.75 -1.47 2.41
CA ASP A 35 -22.91 -2.41 3.15
C ASP A 35 -23.08 -3.85 2.64
N ARG A 36 -24.32 -4.26 2.36
CA ARG A 36 -24.60 -5.58 1.78
C ARG A 36 -24.14 -5.67 0.34
N PHE A 37 -24.41 -4.64 -0.48
CA PHE A 37 -23.96 -4.58 -1.86
C PHE A 37 -22.42 -4.67 -1.97
N ALA A 38 -21.72 -3.92 -1.13
CA ALA A 38 -20.27 -3.88 -1.07
C ALA A 38 -19.62 -5.25 -0.81
N ARG A 39 -20.29 -6.16 -0.10
CA ARG A 39 -19.78 -7.51 0.26
C ARG A 39 -19.99 -8.54 -0.84
N LEU A 40 -20.80 -8.24 -1.86
CA LEU A 40 -21.06 -9.20 -2.92
C LEU A 40 -19.74 -9.58 -3.62
N PRO A 41 -19.41 -10.87 -3.71
CA PRO A 41 -18.19 -11.32 -4.36
C PRO A 41 -18.29 -11.23 -5.88
N VAL A 42 -17.17 -10.90 -6.51
CA VAL A 42 -16.98 -10.85 -7.96
C VAL A 42 -15.60 -11.39 -8.33
N LEU A 43 -15.47 -11.95 -9.53
CA LEU A 43 -14.18 -12.34 -10.09
C LEU A 43 -13.62 -11.22 -10.97
N GLU A 44 -12.50 -10.64 -10.57
CA GLU A 44 -11.77 -9.61 -11.34
C GLU A 44 -10.27 -9.90 -11.29
N GLY A 45 -9.64 -9.99 -12.46
CA GLY A 45 -8.21 -10.29 -12.57
C GLY A 45 -7.85 -11.64 -11.94
N GLY A 46 -8.66 -12.68 -12.16
CA GLY A 46 -8.40 -14.03 -11.66
C GLY A 46 -8.58 -14.23 -10.14
N ARG A 47 -8.97 -13.19 -9.38
CA ARG A 47 -9.22 -13.28 -7.93
C ARG A 47 -10.68 -12.95 -7.61
N VAL A 48 -11.29 -13.78 -6.77
CA VAL A 48 -12.59 -13.48 -6.18
C VAL A 48 -12.40 -12.45 -5.07
N LYS A 49 -13.09 -11.31 -5.17
CA LYS A 49 -12.99 -10.18 -4.23
C LYS A 49 -14.35 -9.51 -4.08
N PRO A 50 -14.62 -8.73 -3.01
CA PRO A 50 -15.87 -8.02 -2.88
C PRO A 50 -15.98 -6.85 -3.87
N ILE A 51 -17.20 -6.45 -4.23
CA ILE A 51 -17.47 -5.25 -5.04
C ILE A 51 -16.82 -4.00 -4.42
N ASP A 52 -16.76 -3.90 -3.09
CA ASP A 52 -16.05 -2.82 -2.37
C ASP A 52 -14.61 -2.64 -2.88
N SER A 53 -13.86 -3.72 -3.03
CA SER A 53 -12.47 -3.67 -3.51
C SER A 53 -12.41 -3.23 -4.96
N VAL A 54 -13.30 -3.72 -5.83
CA VAL A 54 -13.38 -3.27 -7.23
C VAL A 54 -13.68 -1.78 -7.31
N ALA A 55 -14.65 -1.31 -6.52
CA ALA A 55 -15.06 0.08 -6.48
C ALA A 55 -13.91 0.99 -6.02
N ARG A 56 -13.27 0.67 -4.89
CA ARG A 56 -12.14 1.42 -4.33
C ARG A 56 -10.96 1.47 -5.29
N ASN A 57 -10.59 0.33 -5.87
CA ASN A 57 -9.45 0.23 -6.77
C ASN A 57 -9.71 1.01 -8.06
N SER A 58 -10.90 0.87 -8.63
CA SER A 58 -11.28 1.57 -9.86
C SER A 58 -11.29 3.08 -9.67
N LEU A 59 -11.90 3.57 -8.58
CA LEU A 59 -11.94 5.00 -8.29
C LEU A 59 -10.54 5.54 -7.96
N LEU A 60 -9.71 4.77 -7.25
CA LEU A 60 -8.32 5.12 -7.00
C LEU A 60 -7.50 5.20 -8.30
N LEU A 61 -7.71 4.31 -9.26
CA LEU A 61 -7.02 4.36 -10.54
C LEU A 61 -7.44 5.57 -11.38
N ILE A 62 -8.73 5.92 -11.38
CA ILE A 62 -9.30 7.02 -12.17
C ILE A 62 -9.04 8.40 -11.53
N ARG A 63 -9.22 8.48 -10.21
CA ARG A 63 -9.22 9.74 -9.42
C ARG A 63 -8.01 9.89 -8.50
N SER A 64 -7.28 8.82 -8.20
CA SER A 64 -6.25 8.80 -7.13
C SER A 64 -6.81 9.02 -5.71
N GLN A 65 -8.13 8.94 -5.55
CA GLN A 65 -8.83 9.00 -4.26
C GLN A 65 -9.94 7.94 -4.20
N GLN A 66 -10.32 7.49 -3.00
CA GLN A 66 -11.39 6.50 -2.82
C GLN A 66 -12.77 7.11 -2.49
N SER A 67 -12.88 8.43 -2.46
CA SER A 67 -14.14 9.16 -2.30
C SER A 67 -13.99 10.57 -2.83
N PHE A 68 -15.11 11.28 -3.02
CA PHE A 68 -15.08 12.68 -3.44
C PHE A 68 -16.33 13.45 -3.02
N THR A 69 -16.23 14.77 -2.95
CA THR A 69 -17.38 15.62 -2.69
C THR A 69 -18.05 16.00 -4.01
N TRP A 70 -19.36 15.77 -4.11
CA TRP A 70 -20.17 16.15 -5.25
C TRP A 70 -21.54 16.63 -4.76
N GLN A 71 -21.99 17.80 -5.23
CA GLN A 71 -23.25 18.41 -4.80
C GLN A 71 -23.38 18.56 -3.26
N GLY A 72 -22.29 18.92 -2.58
CA GLY A 72 -22.29 19.18 -1.13
C GLY A 72 -22.25 17.93 -0.24
N ARG A 73 -22.17 16.72 -0.83
CA ARG A 73 -22.07 15.45 -0.09
C ARG A 73 -20.83 14.66 -0.50
N THR A 74 -20.32 13.82 0.40
CA THR A 74 -19.28 12.85 0.07
C THR A 74 -19.91 11.63 -0.61
N VAL A 75 -19.41 11.30 -1.79
CA VAL A 75 -19.72 10.09 -2.56
C VAL A 75 -18.59 9.09 -2.30
N ALA A 76 -18.95 7.94 -1.74
CA ALA A 76 -18.02 6.83 -1.51
C ALA A 76 -17.85 5.99 -2.78
N ALA A 77 -16.78 5.18 -2.86
CA ALA A 77 -16.47 4.40 -4.05
C ALA A 77 -17.57 3.42 -4.47
N ASP A 78 -18.19 2.75 -3.52
CA ASP A 78 -19.31 1.82 -3.72
C ASP A 78 -20.55 2.51 -4.30
N GLU A 79 -20.88 3.69 -3.79
CA GLU A 79 -21.96 4.52 -4.34
C GLU A 79 -21.64 5.02 -5.75
N TRP A 80 -20.41 5.47 -5.98
CA TRP A 80 -19.94 5.86 -7.31
C TRP A 80 -20.03 4.71 -8.30
N LEU A 81 -19.60 3.51 -7.92
CA LEU A 81 -19.66 2.34 -8.79
C LEU A 81 -21.11 1.96 -9.12
N LEU A 82 -22.05 2.08 -8.18
CA LEU A 82 -23.47 1.88 -8.47
C LEU A 82 -24.00 2.88 -9.50
N ASP A 83 -23.58 4.15 -9.41
CA ASP A 83 -23.93 5.14 -10.43
C ASP A 83 -23.32 4.75 -11.78
N VAL A 84 -22.07 4.32 -11.84
CA VAL A 84 -21.42 3.86 -13.09
C VAL A 84 -22.15 2.65 -13.71
N LEU A 85 -22.56 1.68 -12.89
CA LEU A 85 -23.18 0.44 -13.37
C LEU A 85 -24.64 0.62 -13.81
N PHE A 86 -25.40 1.49 -13.12
CA PHE A 86 -26.86 1.52 -13.23
C PHE A 86 -27.46 2.88 -13.54
N ARG A 87 -26.69 3.97 -13.41
CA ARG A 87 -27.09 5.36 -13.73
C ARG A 87 -25.94 6.12 -14.43
N PRO A 88 -25.42 5.61 -15.57
CA PRO A 88 -24.26 6.19 -16.24
C PRO A 88 -24.45 7.67 -16.60
N GLU A 89 -25.69 8.12 -16.82
CA GLU A 89 -26.04 9.53 -17.04
C GLU A 89 -25.70 10.44 -15.84
N ILE A 90 -25.79 9.91 -14.62
CA ILE A 90 -25.37 10.60 -13.40
C ILE A 90 -23.85 10.51 -13.25
N ALA A 91 -23.29 9.31 -13.39
CA ALA A 91 -21.86 9.07 -13.26
C ALA A 91 -21.03 9.92 -14.23
N ASP A 92 -21.51 10.10 -15.47
CA ASP A 92 -20.85 10.90 -16.51
C ASP A 92 -20.73 12.39 -16.17
N SER A 93 -21.55 12.86 -15.23
CA SER A 93 -21.53 14.24 -14.73
C SER A 93 -20.65 14.42 -13.50
N GLN A 94 -20.18 13.33 -12.88
CA GLN A 94 -19.34 13.36 -11.69
C GLN A 94 -17.88 13.62 -12.12
N PRO A 95 -17.21 14.62 -11.51
CA PRO A 95 -15.87 15.03 -11.95
C PRO A 95 -14.82 14.07 -11.38
N VAL A 96 -14.60 12.90 -12.01
CA VAL A 96 -13.70 11.86 -11.47
C VAL A 96 -12.34 11.76 -12.17
N PHE A 97 -12.21 12.23 -13.40
CA PHE A 97 -10.98 12.06 -14.18
C PHE A 97 -9.93 13.12 -13.83
N PHE A 98 -8.81 12.69 -13.25
CA PHE A 98 -7.69 13.58 -12.97
C PHE A 98 -6.91 13.90 -14.26
N ILE A 99 -6.87 15.18 -14.65
CA ILE A 99 -6.09 15.69 -15.78
C ILE A 99 -5.31 16.92 -15.33
N ASN A 100 -3.99 16.86 -15.38
CA ASN A 100 -3.11 17.96 -14.95
C ASN A 100 -2.05 18.32 -16.01
N ASP A 101 -1.94 17.57 -17.09
CA ASP A 101 -0.96 17.83 -18.14
C ASP A 101 -1.44 18.98 -19.04
N PRO A 102 -0.68 20.09 -19.17
CA PRO A 102 -1.11 21.23 -19.98
C PRO A 102 -1.30 20.90 -21.46
N GLU A 103 -0.51 19.97 -22.00
CA GLU A 103 -0.60 19.58 -23.42
C GLU A 103 -1.84 18.71 -23.66
N VAL A 104 -2.18 17.83 -22.71
CA VAL A 104 -3.44 17.06 -22.74
C VAL A 104 -4.63 18.01 -22.61
N LEU A 105 -4.59 18.97 -21.69
CA LEU A 105 -5.65 19.97 -21.56
C LEU A 105 -5.81 20.80 -22.84
N GLY A 106 -4.70 21.21 -23.46
CA GLY A 106 -4.70 21.90 -24.74
C GLY A 106 -5.32 21.08 -25.87
N LEU A 107 -4.99 19.79 -25.97
CA LEU A 107 -5.59 18.85 -26.93
C LEU A 107 -7.11 18.76 -26.78
N LEU A 108 -7.59 18.78 -25.53
CA LEU A 108 -9.01 18.69 -25.18
C LEU A 108 -9.73 20.06 -25.21
N GLY A 109 -9.01 21.16 -25.47
CA GLY A 109 -9.57 22.51 -25.39
C GLY A 109 -10.00 22.91 -23.97
N LEU A 110 -9.47 22.24 -22.95
CA LEU A 110 -9.78 22.49 -21.54
C LEU A 110 -8.81 23.51 -20.95
N LYS A 111 -9.32 24.38 -20.08
CA LYS A 111 -8.49 25.34 -19.36
C LYS A 111 -7.94 24.69 -18.10
N GLN A 112 -6.68 24.99 -17.79
CA GLN A 112 -6.12 24.68 -16.48
C GLN A 112 -6.91 25.46 -15.42
N THR A 113 -7.55 24.76 -14.49
CA THR A 113 -8.19 25.38 -13.33
C THR A 113 -7.56 24.90 -12.02
N SER A 114 -7.99 25.47 -10.90
CA SER A 114 -7.62 24.95 -9.57
C SER A 114 -8.18 23.54 -9.34
N ASP A 115 -9.33 23.22 -9.94
CA ASP A 115 -9.87 21.88 -9.98
C ASP A 115 -9.26 21.09 -11.15
N ARG A 116 -8.67 19.94 -10.82
CA ARG A 116 -7.96 19.06 -11.76
C ARG A 116 -8.80 17.86 -12.16
N TYR A 117 -10.05 17.79 -11.71
CA TYR A 117 -10.95 16.68 -11.97
C TYR A 117 -12.04 17.06 -12.96
N PHE A 118 -12.20 16.24 -13.99
CA PHE A 118 -13.13 16.48 -15.09
C PHE A 118 -14.17 15.36 -15.19
N PRO A 119 -15.42 15.68 -15.55
CA PRO A 119 -16.46 14.67 -15.74
C PRO A 119 -16.33 13.98 -17.11
N PHE A 120 -16.75 12.73 -17.21
CA PHE A 120 -16.65 11.94 -18.45
C PHE A 120 -17.34 12.62 -19.64
N ARG A 121 -18.49 13.25 -19.42
CA ARG A 121 -19.25 13.97 -20.47
C ARG A 121 -18.45 15.04 -21.20
N VAL A 122 -17.42 15.61 -20.55
CA VAL A 122 -16.53 16.61 -21.17
C VAL A 122 -15.47 15.94 -22.04
N LEU A 123 -15.10 14.68 -21.73
CA LEU A 123 -14.12 13.90 -22.49
C LEU A 123 -14.77 13.19 -23.69
N GLY A 124 -16.07 12.88 -23.62
CA GLY A 124 -16.84 12.19 -24.66
C GLY A 124 -16.57 12.68 -26.09
N PRO A 125 -16.68 13.99 -26.38
CA PRO A 125 -16.42 14.54 -27.72
C PRO A 125 -14.97 14.39 -28.22
N HIS A 126 -14.03 14.05 -27.34
CA HIS A 126 -12.60 13.96 -27.63
C HIS A 126 -12.07 12.53 -27.59
N LEU A 127 -12.91 11.52 -27.34
CA LEU A 127 -12.47 10.12 -27.15
C LEU A 127 -11.66 9.60 -28.34
N GLU A 128 -12.09 9.86 -29.57
CA GLU A 128 -11.39 9.44 -30.78
C GLU A 128 -9.98 10.05 -30.85
N LYS A 129 -9.83 11.33 -30.50
CA LYS A 129 -8.52 12.00 -30.47
C LYS A 129 -7.62 11.42 -29.38
N ILE A 130 -8.17 11.15 -28.20
CA ILE A 130 -7.43 10.54 -27.09
C ILE A 130 -6.94 9.15 -27.50
N GLU A 131 -7.81 8.34 -28.11
CA GLU A 131 -7.48 7.00 -28.59
C GLU A 131 -6.40 7.02 -29.66
N GLN A 132 -6.49 7.89 -30.67
CA GLN A 132 -5.47 8.03 -31.71
C GLN A 132 -4.10 8.41 -31.12
N GLN A 133 -4.05 9.37 -30.20
CA GLN A 133 -2.81 9.77 -29.54
C GLN A 133 -2.26 8.67 -28.63
N ALA A 134 -3.13 7.96 -27.92
CA ALA A 134 -2.74 6.81 -27.09
C ALA A 134 -2.18 5.67 -27.96
N ALA A 135 -2.82 5.34 -29.09
CA ALA A 135 -2.33 4.34 -30.03
C ALA A 135 -0.92 4.71 -30.56
N ALA A 136 -0.73 5.95 -31.00
CA ALA A 136 0.58 6.45 -31.42
C ALA A 136 1.63 6.38 -30.30
N ALA A 137 1.26 6.67 -29.06
CA ALA A 137 2.14 6.59 -27.91
C ALA A 137 2.51 5.14 -27.52
N ARG A 138 1.64 4.15 -27.80
CA ARG A 138 1.92 2.72 -27.52
C ARG A 138 3.04 2.17 -28.39
N GLU A 139 3.13 2.63 -29.65
CA GLU A 139 4.21 2.26 -30.59
C GLU A 139 5.59 2.77 -30.17
N VAL A 140 5.65 3.79 -29.32
CA VAL A 140 6.90 4.31 -28.77
C VAL A 140 7.31 3.48 -27.56
N ASP A 141 8.59 3.08 -27.51
CA ASP A 141 9.16 2.40 -26.34
C ASP A 141 8.91 3.21 -25.07
N SER A 142 8.48 2.54 -24.00
CA SER A 142 8.14 3.17 -22.72
C SER A 142 9.18 4.17 -22.21
N LYS A 143 10.47 3.95 -22.46
CA LYS A 143 11.58 4.81 -21.98
C LYS A 143 11.80 6.04 -22.84
N GLN A 144 11.31 6.03 -24.07
CA GLN A 144 11.43 7.11 -25.03
C GLN A 144 10.16 7.96 -25.09
N ARG A 145 9.11 7.57 -24.37
CA ARG A 145 7.85 8.32 -24.34
C ARG A 145 8.06 9.69 -23.72
N THR A 146 7.51 10.70 -24.38
CA THR A 146 7.44 12.05 -23.82
C THR A 146 6.47 12.10 -22.65
N ARG A 147 6.56 13.16 -21.84
CA ARG A 147 5.62 13.42 -20.74
C ARG A 147 4.16 13.42 -21.21
N PHE A 148 3.87 14.06 -22.34
CA PHE A 148 2.56 14.08 -22.97
C PHE A 148 2.09 12.67 -23.37
N GLN A 149 2.96 11.88 -24.02
CA GLN A 149 2.64 10.50 -24.42
C GLN A 149 2.32 9.62 -23.20
N GLY A 150 3.09 9.75 -22.12
CA GLY A 150 2.77 9.08 -20.87
C GLY A 150 1.44 9.55 -20.27
N ALA A 151 1.17 10.85 -20.26
CA ALA A 151 -0.06 11.42 -19.72
C ALA A 151 -1.31 11.00 -20.51
N ILE A 152 -1.26 11.00 -21.84
CA ILE A 152 -2.39 10.63 -22.69
C ILE A 152 -2.69 9.13 -22.61
N LEU A 153 -1.67 8.27 -22.50
CA LEU A 153 -1.84 6.84 -22.26
C LEU A 153 -2.54 6.57 -20.92
N ASN A 154 -2.06 7.20 -19.85
CA ASN A 154 -2.67 7.07 -18.53
C ASN A 154 -4.14 7.55 -18.53
N LEU A 155 -4.45 8.65 -19.24
CA LEU A 155 -5.82 9.12 -19.39
C LEU A 155 -6.67 8.11 -20.16
N PHE A 156 -6.17 7.58 -21.28
CA PHE A 156 -6.86 6.58 -22.09
C PHE A 156 -7.16 5.31 -21.28
N ASP A 157 -6.18 4.78 -20.53
CA ASP A 157 -6.37 3.56 -19.74
C ASP A 157 -7.43 3.75 -18.64
N ARG A 158 -7.49 4.94 -18.02
CA ARG A 158 -8.55 5.31 -17.04
C ARG A 158 -9.93 5.42 -17.69
N ILE A 159 -10.00 6.04 -18.87
CA ILE A 159 -11.23 6.16 -19.67
C ILE A 159 -11.72 4.77 -20.07
N TYR A 160 -10.82 3.89 -20.51
CA TYR A 160 -11.15 2.55 -20.92
C TYR A 160 -11.62 1.69 -19.75
N LEU A 161 -11.00 1.81 -18.57
CA LEU A 161 -11.49 1.18 -17.34
C LEU A 161 -12.92 1.64 -17.00
N TYR A 162 -13.17 2.95 -17.01
CA TYR A 162 -14.50 3.51 -16.77
C TYR A 162 -15.53 2.97 -17.77
N TYR A 163 -15.19 2.98 -19.06
CA TYR A 163 -16.05 2.45 -20.12
C TYR A 163 -16.39 0.97 -19.94
N ARG A 164 -15.42 0.14 -19.52
CA ARG A 164 -15.65 -1.27 -19.17
C ARG A 164 -16.60 -1.42 -17.98
N LEU A 165 -16.42 -0.61 -16.94
CA LEU A 165 -17.30 -0.62 -15.76
C LEU A 165 -18.74 -0.29 -16.16
N GLU A 166 -18.96 0.78 -16.93
CA GLU A 166 -20.30 1.16 -17.42
C GLU A 166 -21.00 0.04 -18.20
N ASN A 167 -20.23 -0.77 -18.92
CA ASN A 167 -20.73 -1.86 -19.76
C ASN A 167 -20.55 -3.24 -19.12
N THR A 168 -20.39 -3.33 -17.79
CA THR A 168 -20.14 -4.61 -17.12
C THR A 168 -21.41 -5.45 -16.93
N ILE A 169 -22.51 -4.81 -16.55
CA ILE A 169 -23.77 -5.51 -16.25
C ILE A 169 -24.77 -5.38 -17.40
N GLN A 170 -24.86 -4.20 -18.00
CA GLN A 170 -25.75 -3.85 -19.10
C GLN A 170 -25.07 -2.87 -20.05
N VAL A 171 -25.46 -2.85 -21.32
CA VAL A 171 -24.83 -1.97 -22.32
C VAL A 171 -25.31 -0.53 -22.09
N LYS A 172 -24.39 0.42 -22.06
CA LYS A 172 -24.71 1.85 -21.95
C LYS A 172 -25.62 2.28 -23.10
N ASN A 173 -26.69 3.01 -22.77
CA ASN A 173 -27.75 3.43 -23.70
C ASN A 173 -28.50 2.27 -24.41
N GLY A 174 -28.31 1.03 -23.99
CA GLY A 174 -29.04 -0.14 -24.48
C GLY A 174 -30.34 -0.39 -23.71
N PRO A 175 -31.07 -1.47 -24.06
CA PRO A 175 -32.19 -1.96 -23.27
C PRO A 175 -31.75 -2.30 -21.84
N ARG A 176 -32.68 -2.21 -20.88
CA ARG A 176 -32.38 -2.60 -19.49
C ARG A 176 -32.09 -4.09 -19.41
N LEU A 177 -31.34 -4.51 -18.39
CA LEU A 177 -31.01 -5.94 -18.23
C LEU A 177 -32.27 -6.84 -18.15
N SER A 178 -33.34 -6.38 -17.49
CA SER A 178 -34.63 -7.10 -17.44
C SER A 178 -35.26 -7.29 -18.83
N GLU A 179 -35.13 -6.31 -19.72
CA GLU A 179 -35.60 -6.39 -21.10
C GLU A 179 -34.69 -7.29 -21.95
N GLU A 180 -33.38 -7.24 -21.74
CA GLU A 180 -32.41 -8.13 -22.41
C GLU A 180 -32.64 -9.60 -22.05
N ILE A 181 -32.95 -9.91 -20.80
CA ILE A 181 -33.32 -11.28 -20.37
C ILE A 181 -34.57 -11.74 -21.13
N ALA A 182 -35.60 -10.89 -21.22
CA ALA A 182 -36.83 -11.21 -21.95
C ALA A 182 -36.60 -11.40 -23.47
N ARG A 183 -35.58 -10.75 -24.03
CA ARG A 183 -35.19 -10.81 -25.44
C ARG A 183 -33.95 -11.68 -25.69
N ALA A 184 -33.58 -12.55 -24.76
CA ALA A 184 -32.34 -13.32 -24.84
C ALA A 184 -32.26 -14.23 -26.09
N SER A 185 -33.41 -14.65 -26.62
CA SER A 185 -33.53 -15.46 -27.83
C SER A 185 -33.54 -14.65 -29.15
N ASP A 186 -33.58 -13.32 -29.09
CA ASP A 186 -33.57 -12.46 -30.28
C ASP A 186 -32.16 -12.41 -30.90
N PRO A 187 -32.00 -12.76 -32.20
CA PRO A 187 -30.72 -12.64 -32.91
C PRO A 187 -30.11 -11.23 -32.83
N ALA A 188 -30.94 -10.18 -32.80
CA ALA A 188 -30.48 -8.79 -32.69
C ALA A 188 -29.87 -8.45 -31.32
N SER A 189 -30.07 -9.29 -30.30
CA SER A 189 -29.44 -9.15 -28.98
C SER A 189 -28.06 -9.78 -28.90
N SER A 190 -27.70 -10.66 -29.85
CA SER A 190 -26.42 -11.38 -29.82
C SER A 190 -25.22 -10.44 -29.82
N GLU A 191 -25.19 -9.43 -30.70
CA GLU A 191 -24.08 -8.48 -30.77
C GLU A 191 -23.90 -7.70 -29.45
N ARG A 192 -25.01 -7.33 -28.80
CA ARG A 192 -24.96 -6.66 -27.49
C ARG A 192 -24.45 -7.59 -26.40
N HIS A 193 -24.84 -8.86 -26.41
CA HIS A 193 -24.32 -9.85 -25.46
C HIS A 193 -22.82 -10.07 -25.66
N ASP A 194 -22.36 -10.10 -26.91
CA ASP A 194 -20.96 -10.20 -27.28
C ASP A 194 -20.15 -9.02 -26.75
N GLY A 195 -20.67 -7.81 -26.91
CA GLY A 195 -20.10 -6.58 -26.34
C GLY A 195 -19.99 -6.65 -24.81
N LEU A 196 -21.02 -7.14 -24.12
CA LEU A 196 -20.99 -7.34 -22.66
C LEU A 196 -19.92 -8.35 -22.23
N VAL A 197 -19.72 -9.42 -22.99
CA VAL A 197 -18.65 -10.39 -22.69
C VAL A 197 -17.27 -9.73 -22.81
N GLN A 198 -17.05 -8.96 -23.87
CA GLN A 198 -15.75 -8.31 -24.11
C GLN A 198 -15.46 -7.17 -23.14
N LEU A 199 -16.49 -6.39 -22.79
CA LEU A 199 -16.32 -5.17 -21.98
C LEU A 199 -16.44 -5.41 -20.48
N ALA A 200 -16.96 -6.56 -20.02
CA ALA A 200 -17.09 -6.87 -18.61
C ALA A 200 -15.79 -6.62 -17.83
N ALA A 201 -15.80 -5.63 -16.94
CA ALA A 201 -14.67 -5.33 -16.06
C ALA A 201 -14.43 -6.49 -15.07
N PHE A 202 -15.52 -7.10 -14.61
CA PHE A 202 -15.54 -8.20 -13.65
C PHE A 202 -16.75 -9.12 -13.89
N ARG A 203 -16.73 -10.30 -13.28
CA ARG A 203 -17.80 -11.30 -13.38
C ARG A 203 -18.51 -11.45 -12.04
N LEU A 204 -19.83 -11.26 -12.01
CA LEU A 204 -20.62 -11.31 -10.76
C LEU A 204 -21.36 -12.62 -10.55
N LEU A 205 -21.61 -13.40 -11.60
CA LEU A 205 -22.48 -14.57 -11.47
C LEU A 205 -21.64 -15.76 -11.01
N PRO A 206 -21.91 -16.31 -9.81
CA PRO A 206 -21.14 -17.43 -9.30
C PRO A 206 -21.39 -18.68 -10.17
N PRO A 207 -20.41 -19.59 -10.26
CA PRO A 207 -20.68 -20.94 -10.75
C PRO A 207 -21.62 -21.68 -9.79
N PRO A 208 -22.44 -22.62 -10.27
CA PRO A 208 -23.25 -23.49 -9.41
C PRO A 208 -22.39 -24.29 -8.41
N ALA A 209 -23.01 -24.73 -7.31
CA ALA A 209 -22.38 -25.54 -6.28
C ALA A 209 -21.71 -26.80 -6.90
N GLY A 210 -20.43 -27.01 -6.55
CA GLY A 210 -19.61 -28.09 -7.12
C GLY A 210 -18.95 -27.77 -8.47
N GLY A 211 -19.26 -26.62 -9.08
CA GLY A 211 -18.56 -26.11 -10.26
C GLY A 211 -17.13 -25.63 -9.94
N LYS A 212 -16.33 -25.42 -11.00
CA LYS A 212 -14.97 -24.88 -10.85
C LYS A 212 -15.01 -23.49 -10.21
N ALA A 213 -14.18 -23.26 -9.19
CA ALA A 213 -14.20 -22.04 -8.38
C ALA A 213 -14.01 -20.74 -9.19
N GLU A 214 -13.32 -20.82 -10.32
CA GLU A 214 -12.98 -19.71 -11.23
C GLU A 214 -14.01 -19.49 -12.35
N ALA A 215 -14.99 -20.39 -12.51
CA ALA A 215 -15.98 -20.34 -13.60
C ALA A 215 -17.12 -19.34 -13.34
N TRP A 216 -16.80 -18.18 -12.77
CA TRP A 216 -17.72 -17.05 -12.69
C TRP A 216 -18.09 -16.58 -14.08
N ARG A 217 -19.28 -16.02 -14.24
CA ARG A 217 -19.79 -15.53 -15.51
C ARG A 217 -20.12 -14.04 -15.48
N SER A 218 -19.88 -13.36 -16.60
CA SER A 218 -20.42 -12.02 -16.84
C SER A 218 -21.90 -12.08 -17.20
N SER A 219 -22.59 -10.94 -17.18
CA SER A 219 -23.99 -10.85 -17.65
C SER A 219 -24.11 -11.29 -19.11
N GLY A 220 -23.16 -10.92 -19.98
CA GLY A 220 -23.15 -11.33 -21.38
C GLY A 220 -22.96 -12.84 -21.57
N GLU A 221 -22.10 -13.48 -20.77
CA GLU A 221 -21.89 -14.93 -20.80
C GLU A 221 -23.15 -15.67 -20.36
N ALA A 222 -23.86 -15.17 -19.34
CA ALA A 222 -25.13 -15.75 -18.89
C ALA A 222 -26.28 -15.53 -19.89
N LEU A 223 -26.40 -14.34 -20.50
CA LEU A 223 -27.40 -14.04 -21.53
C LEU A 223 -27.23 -14.95 -22.75
N ARG A 224 -25.99 -15.19 -23.20
CA ARG A 224 -25.69 -16.15 -24.28
C ARG A 224 -26.08 -17.59 -23.92
N ALA A 225 -25.85 -18.00 -22.68
CA ALA A 225 -26.15 -19.36 -22.22
C ALA A 225 -27.67 -19.60 -22.08
N GLY A 226 -28.46 -18.57 -21.76
CA GLY A 226 -29.90 -18.63 -21.49
C GLY A 226 -30.81 -18.75 -22.72
N ARG A 227 -30.32 -19.13 -23.91
CA ARG A 227 -31.13 -19.27 -25.15
C ARG A 227 -32.18 -20.41 -25.11
N GLY A 228 -32.61 -20.87 -23.92
CA GLY A 228 -33.63 -21.90 -23.71
C GLY A 228 -34.11 -22.00 -22.25
N ALA A 229 -35.31 -21.47 -21.99
CA ALA A 229 -36.29 -21.81 -20.95
C ALA A 229 -35.98 -21.78 -19.43
N ALA A 230 -34.77 -21.45 -18.96
CA ALA A 230 -34.59 -21.05 -17.55
C ALA A 230 -33.67 -19.83 -17.46
N ALA A 231 -34.25 -18.66 -17.16
CA ALA A 231 -33.46 -17.47 -16.87
C ALA A 231 -32.57 -17.74 -15.66
N ASP A 232 -31.30 -17.34 -15.78
CA ASP A 232 -30.34 -17.49 -14.70
C ASP A 232 -30.84 -16.67 -13.50
N ARG A 233 -31.12 -17.34 -12.38
CA ARG A 233 -31.67 -16.70 -11.17
C ARG A 233 -30.78 -15.56 -10.67
N GLY A 234 -29.46 -15.67 -10.86
CA GLY A 234 -28.53 -14.59 -10.49
C GLY A 234 -28.70 -13.38 -11.41
N LEU A 235 -28.90 -13.60 -12.71
CA LEU A 235 -29.14 -12.55 -13.68
C LEU A 235 -30.47 -11.82 -13.43
N GLU A 236 -31.52 -12.54 -13.03
CA GLU A 236 -32.81 -11.94 -12.62
C GLU A 236 -32.66 -11.02 -11.39
N GLN A 237 -31.93 -11.47 -10.37
CA GLN A 237 -31.66 -10.67 -9.18
C GLN A 237 -30.84 -9.41 -9.53
N LEU A 238 -29.82 -9.52 -10.38
CA LEU A 238 -29.05 -8.37 -10.86
C LEU A 238 -29.93 -7.38 -11.64
N ALA A 239 -30.85 -7.87 -12.47
CA ALA A 239 -31.79 -7.01 -13.20
C ALA A 239 -32.71 -6.26 -12.23
N GLY A 240 -33.22 -6.94 -11.19
CA GLY A 240 -34.02 -6.31 -10.14
C GLY A 240 -33.26 -5.22 -9.37
N ILE A 241 -31.99 -5.47 -9.02
CA ILE A 241 -31.10 -4.49 -8.38
C ILE A 241 -30.90 -3.28 -9.29
N ALA A 242 -30.58 -3.52 -10.57
CA ALA A 242 -30.37 -2.47 -11.57
C ALA A 242 -31.61 -1.58 -11.73
N ASP A 243 -32.77 -2.19 -11.91
CA ASP A 243 -34.04 -1.49 -12.08
C ASP A 243 -34.43 -0.68 -10.85
N ALA A 244 -34.27 -1.26 -9.65
CA ALA A 244 -34.59 -0.59 -8.40
C ALA A 244 -33.65 0.61 -8.15
N TYR A 245 -32.34 0.44 -8.37
CA TYR A 245 -31.39 1.54 -8.19
C TYR A 245 -31.62 2.67 -9.21
N ALA A 246 -31.84 2.34 -10.48
CA ALA A 246 -32.15 3.32 -11.52
C ALA A 246 -33.43 4.12 -11.20
N LYS A 247 -34.45 3.46 -10.64
CA LYS A 247 -35.72 4.09 -10.20
C LYS A 247 -35.64 4.78 -8.84
N GLN A 248 -34.49 4.71 -8.16
CA GLN A 248 -34.29 5.20 -6.80
C GLN A 248 -35.21 4.55 -5.75
N ASP A 249 -35.59 3.29 -5.95
CA ASP A 249 -36.37 2.50 -5.00
C ASP A 249 -35.43 1.72 -4.06
N ALA A 250 -35.17 2.30 -2.88
CA ALA A 250 -34.30 1.68 -1.89
C ALA A 250 -34.88 0.38 -1.29
N ALA A 251 -36.21 0.23 -1.22
CA ALA A 251 -36.82 -0.96 -0.65
C ALA A 251 -36.60 -2.17 -1.58
N LEU A 252 -36.92 -2.03 -2.86
CA LEU A 252 -36.71 -3.08 -3.85
C LEU A 252 -35.22 -3.37 -4.07
N PHE A 253 -34.36 -2.35 -4.02
CA PHE A 253 -32.92 -2.55 -4.10
C PHE A 253 -32.42 -3.43 -2.95
N ASN A 254 -32.81 -3.12 -1.71
CA ASN A 254 -32.39 -3.88 -0.54
C ASN A 254 -32.87 -5.35 -0.61
N VAL A 255 -34.09 -5.58 -1.12
CA VAL A 255 -34.61 -6.93 -1.35
C VAL A 255 -33.81 -7.66 -2.44
N GLY A 256 -33.51 -7.00 -3.56
CA GLY A 256 -32.73 -7.61 -4.65
C GLY A 256 -31.31 -7.97 -4.23
N VAL A 257 -30.62 -7.07 -3.53
CA VAL A 257 -29.26 -7.34 -3.00
C VAL A 257 -29.30 -8.49 -1.99
N ALA A 258 -30.30 -8.55 -1.11
CA ALA A 258 -30.49 -9.66 -0.18
C ALA A 258 -30.75 -11.00 -0.90
N GLY A 259 -31.56 -10.98 -1.96
CA GLY A 259 -31.84 -12.15 -2.79
C GLY A 259 -30.58 -12.66 -3.50
N PHE A 260 -29.79 -11.75 -4.09
CA PHE A 260 -28.52 -12.09 -4.73
C PHE A 260 -27.49 -12.63 -3.73
N GLU A 261 -27.34 -12.01 -2.56
CA GLU A 261 -26.46 -12.52 -1.49
C GLU A 261 -26.87 -13.93 -1.05
N SER A 262 -28.17 -14.19 -0.91
CA SER A 262 -28.69 -15.51 -0.54
C SER A 262 -28.41 -16.58 -1.61
N LEU A 263 -28.48 -16.20 -2.89
CA LEU A 263 -28.09 -17.06 -4.00
C LEU A 263 -26.59 -17.39 -3.93
N VAL A 264 -25.74 -16.38 -3.75
CA VAL A 264 -24.30 -16.59 -3.63
C VAL A 264 -23.96 -17.43 -2.40
N ALA A 265 -24.64 -17.23 -1.27
CA ALA A 265 -24.44 -18.02 -0.05
C ALA A 265 -24.74 -19.51 -0.26
N LEU A 266 -25.72 -19.83 -1.12
CA LEU A 266 -26.06 -21.20 -1.48
C LEU A 266 -25.02 -21.82 -2.43
N GLU A 267 -24.60 -21.08 -3.46
CA GLU A 267 -23.73 -21.62 -4.51
C GLU A 267 -22.24 -21.60 -4.12
N ARG A 268 -21.79 -20.54 -3.44
CA ARG A 268 -20.39 -20.23 -3.11
C ARG A 268 -20.25 -19.53 -1.74
N PRO A 269 -20.49 -20.24 -0.63
CA PRO A 269 -20.37 -19.67 0.72
C PRO A 269 -18.94 -19.19 1.03
N ASP A 270 -17.93 -19.88 0.52
CA ASP A 270 -16.51 -19.54 0.66
C ASP A 270 -16.18 -18.15 0.08
N ALA A 271 -16.73 -17.83 -1.10
CA ALA A 271 -16.56 -16.53 -1.74
C ALA A 271 -17.20 -15.40 -0.94
N LEU A 272 -18.37 -15.66 -0.33
CA LEU A 272 -19.08 -14.67 0.47
C LEU A 272 -18.36 -14.40 1.80
N GLU A 273 -17.88 -15.44 2.49
CA GLU A 273 -17.08 -15.27 3.71
C GLU A 273 -15.79 -14.51 3.45
N HIS A 274 -15.10 -14.85 2.35
CA HIS A 274 -13.90 -14.14 1.90
C HIS A 274 -14.18 -12.66 1.62
N GLY A 275 -15.25 -12.36 0.86
CA GLY A 275 -15.66 -11.00 0.56
C GLY A 275 -15.99 -10.19 1.82
N ARG A 276 -16.70 -10.78 2.78
CA ARG A 276 -17.01 -10.14 4.08
C ARG A 276 -15.75 -9.81 4.87
N TYR A 277 -14.77 -10.72 4.88
CA TYR A 277 -13.52 -10.50 5.58
C TYR A 277 -12.67 -9.40 4.92
N GLU A 278 -12.61 -9.35 3.60
CA GLU A 278 -11.89 -8.28 2.87
C GLU A 278 -12.54 -6.91 3.07
N VAL A 279 -13.88 -6.81 3.06
CA VAL A 279 -14.58 -5.55 3.40
C VAL A 279 -14.24 -5.09 4.82
N LEU A 280 -14.20 -6.01 5.78
CA LEU A 280 -13.81 -5.67 7.16
C LEU A 280 -12.36 -5.15 7.20
N PHE A 281 -11.44 -5.80 6.48
CA PHE A 281 -10.06 -5.37 6.38
C PHE A 281 -9.94 -3.96 5.76
N ASN A 282 -10.63 -3.71 4.65
CA ASN A 282 -10.62 -2.43 3.95
C ASN A 282 -11.15 -1.28 4.83
N ARG A 283 -12.17 -1.56 5.66
CA ARG A 283 -12.69 -0.59 6.64
C ARG A 283 -11.76 -0.37 7.82
N ALA A 284 -11.12 -1.44 8.29
CA ALA A 284 -10.18 -1.38 9.40
C ALA A 284 -8.95 -0.50 9.09
N GLN A 285 -8.54 -0.45 7.82
CA GLN A 285 -7.34 0.25 7.35
C GLN A 285 -6.15 0.07 8.32
N PRO A 286 -5.75 -1.18 8.64
CA PRO A 286 -4.85 -1.46 9.75
C PRO A 286 -3.50 -0.76 9.61
N PHE A 287 -3.03 -0.53 8.39
CA PHE A 287 -1.79 0.19 8.15
C PHE A 287 -1.92 1.70 8.38
N TYR A 288 -3.05 2.31 8.05
CA TYR A 288 -3.29 3.72 8.40
C TYR A 288 -3.42 3.88 9.92
N ALA A 289 -4.18 3.00 10.57
CA ALA A 289 -4.28 2.98 12.02
C ALA A 289 -2.91 2.77 12.71
N GLY A 290 -2.13 1.80 12.23
CA GLY A 290 -0.77 1.55 12.69
C GLY A 290 0.14 2.77 12.53
N MET A 291 0.06 3.48 11.40
CA MET A 291 0.79 4.72 11.14
C MET A 291 0.45 5.79 12.20
N VAL A 292 -0.83 6.02 12.46
CA VAL A 292 -1.28 6.97 13.50
C VAL A 292 -0.79 6.54 14.88
N ILE A 293 -0.89 5.26 15.23
CA ILE A 293 -0.45 4.74 16.53
C ILE A 293 1.07 4.92 16.71
N TYR A 294 1.88 4.64 15.68
CA TYR A 294 3.33 4.88 15.75
C TYR A 294 3.68 6.36 15.88
N LEU A 295 2.94 7.25 15.19
CA LEU A 295 3.10 8.69 15.37
C LEU A 295 2.79 9.11 16.82
N LEU A 296 1.67 8.63 17.38
CA LEU A 296 1.31 8.90 18.77
C LEU A 296 2.35 8.34 19.75
N ALA A 297 2.91 7.16 19.48
CA ALA A 297 4.01 6.60 20.28
C ALA A 297 5.25 7.51 20.26
N LEU A 298 5.61 8.03 19.08
CA LEU A 298 6.74 8.96 18.91
C LEU A 298 6.49 10.30 19.64
N LEU A 299 5.29 10.88 19.49
CA LEU A 299 4.91 12.12 20.16
C LEU A 299 4.87 11.95 21.68
N ALA A 300 4.29 10.86 22.18
CA ALA A 300 4.29 10.53 23.61
C ALA A 300 5.72 10.37 24.15
N LEU A 301 6.62 9.77 23.37
CA LEU A 301 8.02 9.63 23.75
C LEU A 301 8.73 10.99 23.81
N PHE A 302 8.55 11.86 22.82
CA PHE A 302 9.13 13.21 22.85
C PHE A 302 8.58 14.05 24.00
N ALA A 303 7.26 13.99 24.23
CA ALA A 303 6.64 14.64 25.39
C ALA A 303 7.19 14.10 26.72
N SER A 304 7.57 12.81 26.78
CA SER A 304 8.19 12.22 27.98
C SER A 304 9.52 12.84 28.39
N PHE A 305 10.23 13.50 27.46
CA PHE A 305 11.46 14.23 27.76
C PHE A 305 11.19 15.59 28.42
N LEU A 306 9.99 16.15 28.23
CA LEU A 306 9.59 17.45 28.76
C LEU A 306 8.71 17.32 30.02
N TRP A 307 7.85 16.29 30.08
CA TRP A 307 6.83 16.17 31.12
C TRP A 307 6.62 14.71 31.56
N LYS A 308 6.50 14.45 32.87
CA LYS A 308 5.95 13.21 33.48
C LYS A 308 6.49 11.93 32.82
N ARG A 309 7.82 11.85 32.67
CA ARG A 309 8.53 10.73 32.04
C ARG A 309 8.10 9.35 32.55
N ALA A 310 7.81 9.24 33.85
CA ALA A 310 7.37 8.00 34.49
C ALA A 310 6.02 7.45 33.98
N ILE A 311 5.22 8.29 33.31
CA ILE A 311 3.92 7.93 32.71
C ILE A 311 4.06 7.85 31.19
N LEU A 312 4.63 8.88 30.57
CA LEU A 312 4.65 9.01 29.11
C LEU A 312 5.59 8.02 28.43
N ALA A 313 6.75 7.69 29.00
CA ALA A 313 7.66 6.72 28.38
C ALA A 313 7.09 5.28 28.38
N PRO A 314 6.50 4.77 29.49
CA PRO A 314 5.77 3.50 29.46
C PRO A 314 4.55 3.52 28.52
N ALA A 315 3.82 4.64 28.44
CA ALA A 315 2.70 4.78 27.52
C ALA A 315 3.16 4.72 26.05
N ALA A 316 4.25 5.41 25.70
CA ALA A 316 4.85 5.37 24.36
C ALA A 316 5.24 3.94 23.96
N PHE A 317 5.81 3.16 24.89
CA PHE A 317 6.10 1.75 24.64
C PHE A 317 4.82 0.90 24.46
N GLY A 318 3.79 1.15 25.28
CA GLY A 318 2.48 0.51 25.11
C GLY A 318 1.86 0.79 23.73
N LEU A 319 1.92 2.05 23.28
CA LEU A 319 1.48 2.46 21.95
C LEU A 319 2.31 1.78 20.84
N LEU A 320 3.64 1.71 20.99
CA LEU A 320 4.49 0.99 20.03
C LEU A 320 4.07 -0.48 19.90
N VAL A 321 3.82 -1.17 21.01
CA VAL A 321 3.37 -2.57 21.00
C VAL A 321 1.98 -2.68 20.37
N ALA A 322 1.05 -1.77 20.66
CA ALA A 322 -0.26 -1.75 20.02
C ALA A 322 -0.14 -1.55 18.50
N GLY A 323 0.69 -0.61 18.06
CA GLY A 323 0.99 -0.39 16.64
C GLY A 323 1.57 -1.65 15.99
N ALA A 324 2.49 -2.34 16.67
CA ALA A 324 3.06 -3.60 16.20
C ALA A 324 2.01 -4.72 16.08
N LEU A 325 1.07 -4.82 17.03
CA LEU A 325 -0.03 -5.79 16.98
C LEU A 325 -0.98 -5.49 15.82
N VAL A 326 -1.40 -4.24 15.64
CA VAL A 326 -2.26 -3.82 14.52
C VAL A 326 -1.56 -4.04 13.18
N HIS A 327 -0.27 -3.69 13.09
CA HIS A 327 0.54 -3.91 11.89
C HIS A 327 0.68 -5.41 11.57
N THR A 328 0.92 -6.25 12.58
CA THR A 328 1.01 -7.71 12.43
C THR A 328 -0.34 -8.30 12.01
N ALA A 329 -1.44 -7.87 12.64
CA ALA A 329 -2.79 -8.30 12.27
C ALA A 329 -3.12 -7.91 10.83
N GLY A 330 -2.74 -6.70 10.39
CA GLY A 330 -2.89 -6.25 9.01
C GLY A 330 -2.12 -7.13 8.02
N LEU A 331 -0.84 -7.41 8.28
CA LEU A 331 -0.04 -8.30 7.44
C LEU A 331 -0.56 -9.74 7.42
N ALA A 332 -0.97 -10.29 8.58
CA ALA A 332 -1.55 -11.63 8.66
C ALA A 332 -2.87 -11.71 7.89
N SER A 333 -3.74 -10.70 8.02
CA SER A 333 -5.00 -10.62 7.29
C SER A 333 -4.76 -10.58 5.78
N ARG A 334 -3.76 -9.81 5.32
CA ARG A 334 -3.34 -9.82 3.92
C ARG A 334 -2.88 -11.18 3.44
N VAL A 335 -2.07 -11.90 4.22
CA VAL A 335 -1.60 -13.25 3.85
C VAL A 335 -2.77 -14.21 3.68
N VAL A 336 -3.76 -14.15 4.59
CA VAL A 336 -4.98 -14.95 4.51
C VAL A 336 -5.82 -14.56 3.29
N LEU A 337 -6.01 -13.26 3.04
CA LEU A 337 -6.82 -12.75 1.92
C LEU A 337 -6.18 -13.01 0.56
N GLN A 338 -4.85 -12.92 0.46
CA GLN A 338 -4.14 -13.13 -0.79
C GLN A 338 -3.79 -14.60 -1.03
N GLY A 339 -3.82 -15.43 0.01
CA GLY A 339 -3.33 -16.82 -0.04
C GLY A 339 -1.82 -16.90 -0.31
N ARG A 340 -1.08 -15.84 0.00
CA ARG A 340 0.33 -15.65 -0.42
C ARG A 340 1.15 -14.93 0.66
N PRO A 341 2.48 -15.11 0.67
CA PRO A 341 3.40 -14.34 1.53
C PRO A 341 3.24 -12.82 1.44
N PRO A 342 3.65 -12.08 2.49
CA PRO A 342 3.27 -10.68 2.67
C PRO A 342 3.96 -9.67 1.74
N VAL A 343 4.94 -10.08 0.93
CA VAL A 343 5.77 -9.18 0.12
C VAL A 343 5.57 -9.49 -1.36
N THR A 344 4.66 -8.76 -2.00
CA THR A 344 4.22 -9.04 -3.37
C THR A 344 4.55 -7.93 -4.38
N ASN A 345 4.72 -6.71 -3.89
CA ASN A 345 4.99 -5.50 -4.67
C ASN A 345 5.72 -4.45 -3.80
N LEU A 346 6.04 -3.28 -4.37
CA LEU A 346 6.76 -2.22 -3.65
C LEU A 346 6.01 -1.74 -2.40
N TYR A 347 4.69 -1.54 -2.50
CA TYR A 347 3.85 -1.17 -1.37
C TYR A 347 3.97 -2.17 -0.20
N SER A 348 3.70 -3.45 -0.46
CA SER A 348 3.67 -4.49 0.57
C SER A 348 5.07 -4.79 1.12
N SER A 349 6.11 -4.64 0.30
CA SER A 349 7.50 -4.66 0.78
C SER A 349 7.79 -3.52 1.75
N ALA A 350 7.26 -2.31 1.50
CA ALA A 350 7.49 -1.17 2.39
C ALA A 350 6.79 -1.35 3.74
N VAL A 351 5.55 -1.84 3.73
CA VAL A 351 4.82 -2.25 4.95
C VAL A 351 5.62 -3.28 5.74
N PHE A 352 6.09 -4.34 5.07
CA PHE A 352 6.86 -5.41 5.71
C PHE A 352 8.20 -4.93 6.30
N VAL A 353 8.92 -4.03 5.60
CA VAL A 353 10.20 -3.48 6.08
C VAL A 353 10.04 -2.75 7.42
N GLY A 354 9.01 -1.92 7.54
CA GLY A 354 8.72 -1.21 8.79
C GLY A 354 8.30 -2.16 9.90
N TRP A 355 7.47 -3.16 9.58
CA TRP A 355 7.07 -4.18 10.54
C TRP A 355 8.29 -4.93 11.11
N ALA A 356 9.17 -5.45 10.25
CA ALA A 356 10.37 -6.17 10.68
C ALA A 356 11.30 -5.28 11.52
N ALA A 357 11.49 -4.01 11.13
CA ALA A 357 12.26 -3.05 11.92
C ALA A 357 11.64 -2.76 13.30
N VAL A 358 10.31 -2.67 13.38
CA VAL A 358 9.57 -2.49 14.65
C VAL A 358 9.74 -3.71 15.55
N ILE A 359 9.54 -4.92 15.05
CA ILE A 359 9.70 -6.16 15.83
C ILE A 359 11.13 -6.29 16.35
N CYS A 360 12.13 -6.09 15.48
CA CYS A 360 13.54 -6.10 15.87
C CYS A 360 13.83 -5.04 16.95
N GLY A 361 13.35 -3.81 16.80
CA GLY A 361 13.64 -2.77 17.78
C GLY A 361 12.84 -2.89 19.10
N ILE A 362 11.68 -3.56 19.12
CA ILE A 362 11.01 -3.99 20.37
C ILE A 362 11.90 -5.00 21.11
N PHE A 363 12.49 -5.96 20.39
CA PHE A 363 13.45 -6.91 20.97
C PHE A 363 14.68 -6.19 21.53
N LEU A 364 15.25 -5.24 20.79
CA LEU A 364 16.36 -4.41 21.27
C LEU A 364 15.98 -3.58 22.51
N GLU A 365 14.79 -2.98 22.54
CA GLU A 365 14.30 -2.26 23.71
C GLU A 365 14.21 -3.17 24.93
N ARG A 366 13.73 -4.41 24.76
CA ARG A 366 13.64 -5.38 25.87
C ARG A 366 15.00 -5.79 26.42
N MET A 367 16.02 -5.85 25.56
CA MET A 367 17.39 -6.21 25.93
C MET A 367 18.14 -5.05 26.61
N TYR A 368 18.05 -3.83 26.07
CA TYR A 368 18.84 -2.69 26.54
C TYR A 368 18.09 -1.75 27.51
N ARG A 369 16.75 -1.69 27.46
CA ARG A 369 15.84 -0.94 28.37
C ARG A 369 16.19 0.53 28.57
N ARG A 370 16.41 1.28 27.49
CA ARG A 370 16.84 2.70 27.53
C ARG A 370 15.86 3.66 26.83
N GLY A 371 14.76 3.17 26.25
CA GLY A 371 13.78 3.95 25.47
C GLY A 371 14.20 4.24 24.03
N ILE A 372 15.40 3.84 23.63
CA ILE A 372 15.97 4.10 22.31
C ILE A 372 15.39 3.17 21.25
N GLY A 373 15.21 1.89 21.59
CA GLY A 373 14.53 0.96 20.69
C GLY A 373 13.11 1.43 20.44
N THR A 374 12.45 1.97 21.48
CA THR A 374 11.11 2.54 21.34
C THR A 374 11.08 3.71 20.35
N ALA A 375 12.00 4.68 20.48
CA ALA A 375 12.08 5.85 19.61
C ALA A 375 12.31 5.46 18.15
N VAL A 376 13.32 4.61 17.93
CA VAL A 376 13.79 4.26 16.60
C VAL A 376 12.78 3.34 15.90
N SER A 377 12.16 2.39 16.61
CA SER A 377 11.09 1.57 16.05
C SER A 377 9.85 2.37 15.72
N ALA A 378 9.39 3.27 16.59
CA ALA A 378 8.22 4.11 16.30
C ALA A 378 8.47 5.00 15.07
N ALA A 379 9.65 5.63 14.99
CA ALA A 379 10.03 6.44 13.84
C ALA A 379 10.17 5.61 12.55
N ALA A 380 10.81 4.44 12.60
CA ALA A 380 10.98 3.56 11.45
C ALA A 380 9.64 2.98 10.96
N GLY A 381 8.78 2.52 11.88
CA GLY A 381 7.44 2.02 11.57
C GLY A 381 6.54 3.09 10.96
N PHE A 382 6.55 4.31 11.53
CA PHE A 382 5.84 5.45 10.94
C PHE A 382 6.38 5.82 9.55
N ALA A 383 7.71 5.95 9.41
CA ALA A 383 8.36 6.31 8.15
C ALA A 383 8.14 5.28 7.04
N SER A 384 8.09 3.98 7.35
CA SER A 384 7.79 2.95 6.35
C SER A 384 6.31 2.98 5.94
N LEU A 385 5.38 3.16 6.90
CA LEU A 385 3.94 3.19 6.58
C LEU A 385 3.54 4.45 5.81
N ILE A 386 4.18 5.60 6.06
CA ILE A 386 3.95 6.81 5.25
C ILE A 386 4.51 6.64 3.82
N VAL A 387 5.65 5.96 3.66
CA VAL A 387 6.16 5.61 2.32
C VAL A 387 5.20 4.67 1.61
N ALA A 388 4.69 3.64 2.29
CA ALA A 388 3.68 2.74 1.73
C ALA A 388 2.40 3.51 1.32
N HIS A 389 1.92 4.42 2.18
CA HIS A 389 0.77 5.26 1.87
C HIS A 389 0.99 6.12 0.62
N HIS A 390 2.18 6.69 0.41
CA HIS A 390 2.48 7.44 -0.81
C HIS A 390 2.64 6.57 -2.06
N LEU A 391 3.02 5.29 -1.91
CA LEU A 391 3.15 4.36 -3.04
C LEU A 391 1.78 3.90 -3.59
N MET A 392 0.75 3.79 -2.74
CA MET A 392 -0.58 3.34 -3.17
C MET A 392 -1.65 4.44 -3.13
N GLY A 393 -1.40 5.56 -2.46
CA GLY A 393 -2.41 6.60 -2.21
C GLY A 393 -3.38 6.21 -1.08
N ASP A 394 -4.68 6.43 -1.32
CA ASP A 394 -5.75 6.38 -0.31
C ASP A 394 -6.15 4.98 0.20
N GLY A 395 -5.51 3.89 -0.25
CA GLY A 395 -5.81 2.57 0.32
C GLY A 395 -4.99 1.42 -0.21
N ASP A 396 -5.24 0.24 0.36
CA ASP A 396 -4.58 -1.00 0.01
C ASP A 396 -5.40 -1.76 -1.05
N THR A 397 -4.95 -1.71 -2.31
CA THR A 397 -5.67 -2.27 -3.45
C THR A 397 -5.53 -3.79 -3.61
N MET A 398 -4.64 -4.43 -2.84
CA MET A 398 -4.31 -5.85 -2.96
C MET A 398 -4.14 -6.32 -4.42
N GLU A 399 -3.38 -5.56 -5.20
CA GLU A 399 -3.16 -5.81 -6.63
C GLU A 399 -2.62 -7.20 -6.94
N MET A 400 -3.00 -7.69 -8.13
CA MET A 400 -2.53 -8.98 -8.63
C MET A 400 -1.03 -8.93 -8.93
N MET A 401 -0.31 -9.96 -8.52
CA MET A 401 1.11 -10.11 -8.80
C MET A 401 1.36 -10.43 -10.28
N ARG A 402 2.56 -10.08 -10.76
CA ARG A 402 3.01 -10.53 -12.08
C ARG A 402 3.19 -12.05 -12.09
N ALA A 403 2.82 -12.69 -13.20
CA ALA A 403 2.82 -14.15 -13.35
C ALA A 403 4.16 -14.85 -13.06
N VAL A 404 5.30 -14.19 -13.28
CA VAL A 404 6.63 -14.77 -12.96
C VAL A 404 6.87 -14.90 -11.45
N LEU A 405 6.16 -14.11 -10.64
CA LEU A 405 6.22 -14.16 -9.18
C LEU A 405 5.19 -15.13 -8.57
N ASP A 406 4.57 -16.00 -9.38
CA ASP A 406 3.49 -16.88 -8.94
C ASP A 406 3.97 -18.09 -8.09
N SER A 407 5.27 -18.22 -7.82
CA SER A 407 5.80 -19.24 -6.92
C SER A 407 5.73 -18.82 -5.45
N ASN A 408 4.78 -19.38 -4.71
CA ASN A 408 4.67 -19.17 -3.26
C ASN A 408 5.94 -19.57 -2.50
N PHE A 409 6.67 -20.59 -2.96
CA PHE A 409 7.90 -21.04 -2.31
C PHE A 409 8.99 -19.95 -2.34
N TRP A 410 9.29 -19.41 -3.52
CA TRP A 410 10.35 -18.40 -3.67
C TRP A 410 9.93 -17.04 -3.12
N LEU A 411 8.65 -16.70 -3.21
CA LEU A 411 8.11 -15.52 -2.57
C LEU A 411 8.23 -15.60 -1.03
N ALA A 412 7.96 -16.76 -0.44
CA ALA A 412 8.05 -16.98 1.00
C ALA A 412 9.49 -17.05 1.51
N THR A 413 10.43 -17.52 0.70
CA THR A 413 11.82 -17.76 1.11
C THR A 413 12.72 -16.62 0.68
N HIS A 414 13.06 -16.52 -0.60
CA HIS A 414 13.99 -15.52 -1.14
C HIS A 414 13.53 -14.09 -0.82
N VAL A 415 12.32 -13.71 -1.24
CA VAL A 415 11.85 -12.31 -1.18
C VAL A 415 11.67 -11.86 0.27
N VAL A 416 11.10 -12.70 1.14
CA VAL A 416 10.99 -12.39 2.57
C VAL A 416 12.37 -12.27 3.22
N THR A 417 13.29 -13.21 2.95
CA THR A 417 14.64 -13.23 3.54
C THR A 417 15.43 -11.98 3.17
N ILE A 418 15.47 -11.61 1.89
CA ILE A 418 16.20 -10.41 1.45
C ILE A 418 15.59 -9.13 2.04
N THR A 419 14.25 -9.07 2.14
CA THR A 419 13.54 -7.90 2.69
C THR A 419 13.78 -7.75 4.20
N ILE A 420 13.94 -8.85 4.95
CA ILE A 420 14.41 -8.80 6.35
C ILE A 420 15.82 -8.17 6.42
N GLY A 421 16.71 -8.50 5.48
CA GLY A 421 18.03 -7.87 5.36
C GLY A 421 17.96 -6.35 5.11
N TYR A 422 17.03 -5.91 4.25
CA TYR A 422 16.79 -4.48 4.00
C TYR A 422 16.32 -3.78 5.28
N SER A 423 15.39 -4.42 6.00
CA SER A 423 14.87 -3.93 7.28
C SER A 423 15.97 -3.77 8.33
N GLY A 424 16.88 -4.74 8.41
CA GLY A 424 18.06 -4.67 9.27
C GLY A 424 18.96 -3.48 8.91
N THR A 425 19.26 -3.29 7.63
CA THR A 425 20.13 -2.17 7.19
C THR A 425 19.49 -0.81 7.51
N PHE A 426 18.19 -0.65 7.23
CA PHE A 426 17.46 0.57 7.59
C PHE A 426 17.39 0.81 9.10
N LEU A 427 17.18 -0.24 9.89
CA LEU A 427 17.16 -0.15 11.35
C LEU A 427 18.53 0.25 11.91
N ALA A 428 19.62 -0.30 11.37
CA ALA A 428 20.99 0.08 11.75
C ALA A 428 21.25 1.57 11.47
N GLY A 429 20.85 2.06 10.29
CA GLY A 429 20.94 3.47 9.96
C GLY A 429 20.08 4.34 10.87
N ALA A 430 18.85 3.92 11.19
CA ALA A 430 17.97 4.66 12.10
C ALA A 430 18.52 4.74 13.54
N LEU A 431 19.12 3.66 14.05
CA LEU A 431 19.85 3.66 15.32
C LEU A 431 21.04 4.64 15.28
N ALA A 432 21.79 4.65 14.17
CA ALA A 432 22.92 5.55 13.98
C ALA A 432 22.52 7.03 13.85
N ILE A 433 21.36 7.32 13.25
CA ILE A 433 20.77 8.66 13.23
C ILE A 433 20.41 9.10 14.66
N GLY A 434 19.78 8.22 15.44
CA GLY A 434 19.50 8.48 16.86
C GLY A 434 20.77 8.77 17.67
N TYR A 435 21.86 8.05 17.39
CA TYR A 435 23.18 8.33 17.96
C TYR A 435 23.71 9.72 17.55
N ALA A 436 23.64 10.08 16.27
CA ALA A 436 24.12 11.36 15.75
C ALA A 436 23.39 12.54 16.41
N PHE A 437 22.05 12.52 16.44
CA PHE A 437 21.26 13.57 17.10
C PHE A 437 21.54 13.65 18.60
N ARG A 438 21.56 12.51 19.29
CA ARG A 438 21.86 12.50 20.73
C ARG A 438 23.21 13.14 21.02
N ARG A 439 24.23 12.86 20.20
CA ARG A 439 25.57 13.40 20.40
C ARG A 439 25.65 14.92 20.24
N GLN A 440 24.78 15.52 19.42
CA GLN A 440 24.73 16.97 19.21
C GLN A 440 23.77 17.70 20.17
N LEU A 441 22.69 17.03 20.60
CA LEU A 441 21.62 17.65 21.39
C LEU A 441 21.73 17.37 22.89
N ALA A 442 22.36 16.27 23.30
CA ALA A 442 22.45 15.94 24.72
C ALA A 442 23.50 16.81 25.43
N THR A 443 23.06 17.52 26.47
CA THR A 443 23.93 18.32 27.34
C THR A 443 24.95 17.47 28.13
N ARG A 444 24.62 16.19 28.38
CA ARG A 444 25.53 15.21 28.99
C ARG A 444 25.46 13.89 28.23
N ILE A 445 26.60 13.42 27.75
CA ILE A 445 26.72 12.13 27.06
C ILE A 445 26.89 11.03 28.11
N ASP A 446 25.89 10.17 28.25
CA ASP A 446 25.98 8.93 29.04
C ASP A 446 26.75 7.84 28.27
N PRO A 447 27.96 7.43 28.72
CA PRO A 447 28.77 6.43 28.04
C PRO A 447 28.09 5.07 27.90
N ALA A 448 27.27 4.68 28.88
CA ALA A 448 26.58 3.39 28.84
C ALA A 448 25.56 3.35 27.70
N THR A 449 24.84 4.45 27.50
CA THR A 449 23.88 4.58 26.41
C THR A 449 24.57 4.64 25.04
N THR A 450 25.70 5.34 24.93
CA THR A 450 26.51 5.36 23.69
C THR A 450 27.01 3.97 23.34
N LYS A 451 27.58 3.25 24.30
CA LYS A 451 28.04 1.87 24.10
C LYS A 451 26.89 0.96 23.67
N ALA A 452 25.73 1.07 24.32
CA ALA A 452 24.54 0.31 23.96
C ALA A 452 24.10 0.59 22.51
N LEU A 453 24.06 1.85 22.07
CA LEU A 453 23.76 2.22 20.69
C LEU A 453 24.73 1.58 19.70
N VAL A 454 26.04 1.66 19.95
CA VAL A 454 27.05 1.04 19.10
C VAL A 454 26.89 -0.48 19.05
N SER A 455 26.67 -1.13 20.19
CA SER A 455 26.46 -2.58 20.27
C SER A 455 25.18 -3.01 19.56
N MET A 456 24.09 -2.25 19.69
CA MET A 456 22.83 -2.47 18.95
C MET A 456 23.06 -2.37 17.45
N THR A 457 23.63 -1.26 16.98
CA THR A 457 23.89 -1.03 15.56
C THR A 457 24.79 -2.12 14.98
N TYR A 458 25.86 -2.51 15.69
CA TYR A 458 26.75 -3.59 15.26
C TYR A 458 26.01 -4.93 15.12
N GLY A 459 25.22 -5.32 16.14
CA GLY A 459 24.43 -6.55 16.09
C GLY A 459 23.40 -6.55 14.96
N VAL A 460 22.74 -5.41 14.71
CA VAL A 460 21.78 -5.26 13.61
C VAL A 460 22.48 -5.32 12.25
N ILE A 461 23.71 -4.81 12.11
CA ILE A 461 24.50 -4.96 10.86
C ILE A 461 24.85 -6.43 10.62
N CYS A 462 25.26 -7.17 11.65
CA CYS A 462 25.50 -8.62 11.51
C CYS A 462 24.23 -9.36 11.06
N PHE A 463 23.09 -9.03 11.67
CA PHE A 463 21.78 -9.55 11.29
C PHE A 463 21.44 -9.20 9.83
N ALA A 464 21.61 -7.94 9.43
CA ALA A 464 21.35 -7.47 8.08
C ALA A 464 22.24 -8.15 7.05
N LEU A 465 23.54 -8.34 7.34
CA LEU A 465 24.47 -9.07 6.49
C LEU A 465 24.03 -10.51 6.28
N PHE A 466 23.68 -11.22 7.36
CA PHE A 466 23.26 -12.63 7.27
C PHE A 466 22.04 -12.78 6.33
N PHE A 467 20.98 -12.01 6.59
CA PHE A 467 19.75 -12.11 5.79
C PHE A 467 19.91 -11.57 4.37
N SER A 468 20.67 -10.48 4.16
CA SER A 468 20.93 -9.98 2.80
C SER A 468 21.79 -10.95 1.99
N PHE A 469 22.79 -11.60 2.59
CA PHE A 469 23.63 -12.57 1.91
C PHE A 469 22.84 -13.83 1.53
N ILE A 470 22.17 -14.46 2.50
CA ILE A 470 21.36 -15.67 2.25
C ILE A 470 20.23 -15.34 1.26
N GLY A 471 19.57 -14.19 1.42
CA GLY A 471 18.56 -13.72 0.49
C GLY A 471 19.10 -13.58 -0.92
N THR A 472 20.29 -13.01 -1.11
CA THR A 472 20.91 -12.84 -2.45
C THR A 472 21.24 -14.18 -3.09
N VAL A 473 21.78 -15.14 -2.32
CA VAL A 473 22.06 -16.50 -2.81
C VAL A 473 20.77 -17.22 -3.22
N LEU A 474 19.72 -17.18 -2.38
CA LEU A 474 18.42 -17.75 -2.72
C LEU A 474 17.82 -17.12 -3.99
N GLY A 475 18.08 -15.84 -4.22
CA GLY A 475 17.64 -15.13 -5.43
C GLY A 475 18.31 -15.67 -6.68
N GLY A 476 19.62 -15.96 -6.61
CA GLY A 476 20.34 -16.59 -7.71
C GLY A 476 19.81 -17.99 -8.04
N ILE A 477 19.46 -18.79 -7.03
CA ILE A 477 18.85 -20.12 -7.25
C ILE A 477 17.48 -19.99 -7.93
N TRP A 478 16.66 -19.02 -7.49
CA TRP A 478 15.38 -18.74 -8.14
C TRP A 478 15.53 -18.27 -9.59
N ALA A 479 16.51 -17.40 -9.86
CA ALA A 479 16.80 -16.92 -11.21
C ALA A 479 17.24 -18.07 -12.13
N ASP A 480 18.02 -19.01 -11.62
CA ASP A 480 18.43 -20.21 -12.36
C ASP A 480 17.23 -21.07 -12.75
N GLN A 481 16.32 -21.32 -11.81
CA GLN A 481 15.10 -22.08 -12.07
C GLN A 481 14.13 -21.38 -13.01
N SER A 482 14.06 -20.05 -12.96
CA SER A 482 13.07 -19.27 -13.72
C SER A 482 13.55 -18.90 -15.11
N TRP A 483 14.84 -18.62 -15.26
CA TRP A 483 15.43 -18.06 -16.49
C TRP A 483 16.66 -18.83 -17.00
N GLY A 484 17.04 -19.93 -16.36
CA GLY A 484 18.17 -20.77 -16.77
C GLY A 484 19.55 -20.18 -16.49
N ARG A 485 19.65 -19.17 -15.60
CA ARG A 485 20.94 -18.63 -15.15
C ARG A 485 20.93 -18.18 -13.69
N PHE A 486 21.97 -18.55 -12.95
CA PHE A 486 22.15 -18.14 -11.55
C PHE A 486 22.41 -16.63 -11.36
N TRP A 487 23.13 -15.99 -12.28
CA TRP A 487 23.51 -14.57 -12.19
C TRP A 487 23.69 -13.98 -13.59
N GLY A 488 23.41 -12.69 -13.75
CA GLY A 488 23.48 -11.99 -15.03
C GLY A 488 23.74 -10.50 -14.93
N TRP A 489 24.22 -10.02 -13.77
CA TRP A 489 24.60 -8.63 -13.53
C TRP A 489 23.47 -7.63 -13.80
N ASP A 490 22.22 -8.06 -13.61
CA ASP A 490 21.11 -7.13 -13.75
C ASP A 490 21.14 -6.09 -12.62
N PRO A 491 20.54 -4.90 -12.83
CA PRO A 491 20.51 -3.87 -11.80
C PRO A 491 20.01 -4.34 -10.42
N LYS A 492 19.06 -5.29 -10.34
CA LYS A 492 18.55 -5.79 -9.04
C LYS A 492 19.52 -6.75 -8.37
N GLU A 493 20.10 -7.69 -9.11
CA GLU A 493 21.19 -8.56 -8.66
C GLU A 493 22.36 -7.71 -8.11
N ASN A 494 22.79 -6.68 -8.86
CA ASN A 494 23.86 -5.77 -8.44
C ASN A 494 23.48 -4.98 -7.19
N GLY A 495 22.25 -4.48 -7.11
CA GLY A 495 21.74 -3.78 -5.93
C GLY A 495 21.78 -4.66 -4.68
N ALA A 496 21.32 -5.91 -4.79
CA ALA A 496 21.35 -6.88 -3.70
C ALA A 496 22.80 -7.17 -3.24
N LEU A 497 23.72 -7.36 -4.19
CA LEU A 497 25.14 -7.55 -3.90
C LEU A 497 25.76 -6.33 -3.19
N LEU A 498 25.43 -5.10 -3.61
CA LEU A 498 25.92 -3.88 -2.97
C LEU A 498 25.52 -3.79 -1.50
N ILE A 499 24.31 -4.21 -1.14
CA ILE A 499 23.86 -4.23 0.27
C ILE A 499 24.70 -5.23 1.09
N VAL A 500 24.96 -6.42 0.54
CA VAL A 500 25.81 -7.44 1.19
C VAL A 500 27.21 -6.88 1.41
N LEU A 501 27.83 -6.36 0.34
CA LEU A 501 29.18 -5.82 0.39
C LEU A 501 29.28 -4.63 1.34
N TRP A 502 28.29 -3.75 1.37
CA TRP A 502 28.30 -2.60 2.28
C TRP A 502 28.23 -3.02 3.75
N ASN A 503 27.33 -3.94 4.10
CA ASN A 503 27.24 -4.45 5.47
C ASN A 503 28.53 -5.20 5.87
N ALA A 504 29.10 -6.02 4.98
CA ALA A 504 30.37 -6.69 5.20
C ALA A 504 31.54 -5.69 5.37
N LEU A 505 31.58 -4.64 4.56
CA LEU A 505 32.59 -3.58 4.62
C LEU A 505 32.58 -2.86 5.98
N ILE A 506 31.39 -2.57 6.54
CA ILE A 506 31.29 -1.94 7.87
C ILE A 506 31.93 -2.84 8.93
N LEU A 507 31.61 -4.13 8.92
CA LEU A 507 32.14 -5.09 9.89
C LEU A 507 33.64 -5.29 9.71
N HIS A 508 34.11 -5.40 8.47
CA HIS A 508 35.53 -5.53 8.15
C HIS A 508 36.33 -4.30 8.58
N ALA A 509 35.83 -3.10 8.28
CA ALA A 509 36.47 -1.84 8.66
C ALA A 509 36.56 -1.69 10.19
N ARG A 510 35.54 -2.17 10.92
CA ARG A 510 35.56 -2.20 12.39
C ARG A 510 36.57 -3.22 12.91
N PHE A 511 36.55 -4.43 12.36
CA PHE A 511 37.44 -5.52 12.78
C PHE A 511 38.92 -5.17 12.56
N GLY A 512 39.25 -4.60 11.40
CA GLY A 512 40.59 -4.12 11.07
C GLY A 512 41.01 -2.83 11.78
N GLY A 513 40.15 -2.24 12.63
CA GLY A 513 40.47 -1.05 13.40
C GLY A 513 40.47 0.27 12.62
N TYR A 514 40.15 0.26 11.32
CA TYR A 514 40.05 1.44 10.46
C TYR A 514 38.97 2.41 10.92
N VAL A 515 37.84 1.88 11.41
CA VAL A 515 36.74 2.70 11.94
C VAL A 515 36.46 2.40 13.41
N ARG A 516 36.31 3.49 14.17
CA ARG A 516 35.85 3.44 15.57
C ARG A 516 34.32 3.64 15.63
N GLU A 517 33.79 3.91 16.82
CA GLU A 517 32.33 4.00 17.06
C GLU A 517 31.63 4.97 16.10
N LYS A 518 32.20 6.17 15.90
CA LYS A 518 31.65 7.18 14.98
C LYS A 518 31.64 6.72 13.53
N GLY A 519 32.67 6.00 13.10
CA GLY A 519 32.78 5.53 11.72
C GLY A 519 31.75 4.44 11.42
N ILE A 520 31.53 3.49 12.33
CA ILE A 520 30.45 2.49 12.20
C ILE A 520 29.09 3.19 12.04
N MET A 521 28.81 4.20 12.89
CA MET A 521 27.55 4.92 12.84
C MET A 521 27.37 5.67 11.52
N ALA A 522 28.40 6.39 11.07
CA ALA A 522 28.36 7.08 9.78
C ALA A 522 28.13 6.12 8.61
N MET A 523 28.83 4.99 8.58
CA MET A 523 28.66 4.00 7.51
C MET A 523 27.30 3.27 7.58
N ALA A 524 26.74 3.08 8.77
CA ALA A 524 25.39 2.53 8.96
C ALA A 524 24.32 3.47 8.36
N ILE A 525 24.46 4.79 8.54
CA ILE A 525 23.59 5.78 7.86
C ILE A 525 23.78 5.68 6.34
N GLY A 526 25.02 5.52 5.86
CA GLY A 526 25.30 5.24 4.45
C GLY A 526 24.63 3.96 3.93
N GLY A 527 24.40 2.96 4.78
CA GLY A 527 23.66 1.75 4.44
C GLY A 527 22.21 2.02 4.00
N ASN A 528 21.57 3.05 4.56
CA ASN A 528 20.24 3.50 4.12
C ASN A 528 20.25 3.97 2.67
N VAL A 529 21.32 4.68 2.25
CA VAL A 529 21.49 5.16 0.87
C VAL A 529 21.61 3.97 -0.06
N ILE A 530 22.52 3.04 0.21
CA ILE A 530 22.73 1.84 -0.62
C ILE A 530 21.45 1.01 -0.74
N THR A 531 20.77 0.78 0.39
CA THR A 531 19.52 0.00 0.40
C THR A 531 18.40 0.70 -0.37
N SER A 532 18.25 2.02 -0.22
CA SER A 532 17.24 2.79 -0.96
C SER A 532 17.50 2.84 -2.47
N LEU A 533 18.76 2.88 -2.90
CA LEU A 533 19.14 2.81 -4.32
C LEU A 533 18.84 1.42 -4.91
N SER A 534 19.21 0.37 -4.19
CA SER A 534 18.91 -1.01 -4.61
C SER A 534 17.42 -1.29 -4.67
N TRP A 535 16.64 -0.77 -3.72
CA TRP A 535 15.23 -1.09 -3.60
C TRP A 535 14.35 -0.18 -4.45
N PHE A 536 14.50 1.14 -4.36
CA PHE A 536 13.72 2.08 -5.17
C PHE A 536 14.43 2.40 -6.48
N GLY A 537 15.69 2.83 -6.43
CA GLY A 537 16.42 3.33 -7.62
C GLY A 537 16.45 2.33 -8.77
N VAL A 538 16.68 1.05 -8.50
CA VAL A 538 16.69 0.02 -9.55
C VAL A 538 15.33 -0.14 -10.22
N ASN A 539 14.23 -0.08 -9.46
CA ASN A 539 12.89 -0.16 -10.03
C ASN A 539 12.58 1.04 -10.94
N MET A 540 13.30 2.16 -10.81
CA MET A 540 13.15 3.33 -11.67
C MET A 540 13.93 3.24 -12.98
N LEU A 541 14.90 2.32 -13.08
CA LEU A 541 15.67 2.15 -14.32
C LEU A 541 14.86 1.45 -15.41
N GLY A 542 13.82 0.69 -15.04
CA GLY A 542 12.98 -0.03 -16.00
C GLY A 542 13.74 -1.03 -16.88
N VAL A 543 14.94 -1.47 -16.46
CA VAL A 543 15.83 -2.37 -17.21
C VAL A 543 15.99 -3.67 -16.42
N GLY A 544 16.04 -4.80 -17.13
CA GLY A 544 16.27 -6.12 -16.57
C GLY A 544 15.00 -6.95 -16.39
N LEU A 545 15.17 -8.28 -16.36
CA LEU A 545 14.09 -9.26 -16.26
C LEU A 545 13.28 -9.15 -14.94
N HIS A 546 13.81 -8.43 -13.95
CA HIS A 546 13.15 -8.20 -12.66
C HIS A 546 12.34 -6.89 -12.57
N SER A 547 12.15 -6.11 -13.64
CA SER A 547 11.46 -4.82 -13.55
C SER A 547 9.95 -4.97 -13.33
N TYR A 548 9.55 -5.30 -12.10
CA TYR A 548 8.19 -5.65 -11.72
C TYR A 548 7.35 -4.52 -11.12
N GLY A 549 7.98 -3.40 -10.75
CA GLY A 549 7.32 -2.25 -10.13
C GLY A 549 7.94 -0.94 -10.59
N PHE A 550 7.88 -0.68 -11.89
CA PHE A 550 8.42 0.55 -12.48
C PHE A 550 7.77 1.80 -11.88
N MET A 551 8.56 2.83 -11.57
CA MET A 551 8.10 4.09 -10.98
C MET A 551 8.68 5.30 -11.73
N ASP A 552 7.84 6.03 -12.46
CA ASP A 552 8.26 7.19 -13.29
C ASP A 552 8.41 8.52 -12.53
N GLY A 553 8.16 8.56 -11.21
CA GLY A 553 7.99 9.82 -10.47
C GLY A 553 8.81 10.02 -9.19
N ALA A 554 9.60 9.04 -8.75
CA ALA A 554 10.20 9.07 -7.41
C ALA A 554 11.66 9.60 -7.35
N VAL A 555 12.22 10.13 -8.46
CA VAL A 555 13.67 10.39 -8.56
C VAL A 555 14.05 11.52 -7.62
N TRP A 556 13.22 12.55 -7.59
CA TRP A 556 13.39 13.70 -6.69
C TRP A 556 13.22 13.30 -5.22
N THR A 557 12.25 12.45 -4.90
CA THR A 557 12.05 11.92 -3.55
C THR A 557 13.25 11.09 -3.08
N LEU A 558 13.76 10.20 -3.94
CA LEU A 558 14.94 9.39 -3.66
C LEU A 558 16.19 10.27 -3.53
N SER A 559 16.38 11.23 -4.43
CA SER A 559 17.51 12.17 -4.39
C SER A 559 17.49 13.02 -3.12
N GLY A 560 16.32 13.53 -2.74
CA GLY A 560 16.12 14.26 -1.49
C GLY A 560 16.40 13.38 -0.26
N PHE A 561 15.95 12.12 -0.28
CA PHE A 561 16.29 11.15 0.76
C PHE A 561 17.80 10.93 0.85
N ILE A 562 18.49 10.69 -0.26
CA ILE A 562 19.95 10.50 -0.29
C ILE A 562 20.68 11.73 0.26
N ALA A 563 20.30 12.93 -0.20
CA ALA A 563 20.87 14.18 0.31
C ALA A 563 20.68 14.32 1.82
N SER A 564 19.50 13.95 2.34
CA SER A 564 19.23 13.95 3.78
C SER A 564 20.13 12.97 4.55
N GLN A 565 20.35 11.76 4.01
CA GLN A 565 21.21 10.76 4.64
C GLN A 565 22.68 11.21 4.63
N LEU A 566 23.16 11.82 3.54
CA LEU A 566 24.50 12.38 3.45
C LEU A 566 24.71 13.53 4.45
N ALA A 567 23.70 14.40 4.63
CA ALA A 567 23.73 15.43 5.65
C ALA A 567 23.79 14.82 7.08
N LEU A 568 23.08 13.71 7.33
CA LEU A 568 23.11 13.00 8.61
C LEU A 568 24.45 12.27 8.84
N VAL A 569 25.09 11.77 7.78
CA VAL A 569 26.47 11.26 7.83
C VAL A 569 27.42 12.38 8.25
N ALA A 570 27.33 13.56 7.62
CA ALA A 570 28.13 14.72 7.99
C ALA A 570 27.88 15.12 9.46
N LEU A 571 26.62 15.20 9.89
CA LEU A 571 26.23 15.48 11.28
C LEU A 571 26.84 14.48 12.28
N CYS A 572 26.88 13.20 11.92
CA CYS A 572 27.49 12.14 12.74
C CYS A 572 29.01 12.34 12.88
N LEU A 573 29.67 12.80 11.81
CA LEU A 573 31.12 13.01 11.78
C LEU A 573 31.55 14.33 12.42
N LEU A 574 30.66 15.33 12.54
CA LEU A 574 30.97 16.61 13.17
C LEU A 574 31.54 16.44 14.60
N PRO A 575 32.54 17.25 14.99
CA PRO A 575 33.04 17.28 16.37
C PRO A 575 31.99 17.90 17.30
N PRO A 576 31.91 17.49 18.58
CA PRO A 576 30.86 17.93 19.52
C PRO A 576 30.93 19.43 19.90
N LYS A 577 31.95 20.16 19.44
CA LYS A 577 32.34 21.47 19.98
C LYS A 577 31.63 22.67 19.35
N PHE A 578 30.75 22.46 18.38
CA PHE A 578 30.19 23.58 17.60
C PHE A 578 29.10 24.40 18.31
N TRP A 579 28.59 24.00 19.50
CA TRP A 579 27.50 24.71 20.22
C TRP A 579 27.90 25.31 21.61
N LYS A 580 29.17 25.71 21.79
CA LYS A 580 29.82 26.41 22.93
C LYS A 580 30.25 25.58 24.17
N PRO A 581 31.38 25.96 24.81
CA PRO A 581 31.89 25.40 26.07
C PRO A 581 31.30 26.12 27.29
N HIS A 582 31.01 25.42 28.38
CA HIS A 582 30.92 26.06 29.70
C HIS A 582 32.27 25.92 30.42
N PRO A 583 32.74 26.97 31.12
CA PRO A 583 34.06 27.02 31.71
C PRO A 583 34.16 26.06 32.89
N ALA A 584 35.35 25.52 33.07
CA ALA A 584 35.71 24.75 34.25
C ALA A 584 35.39 25.56 35.51
N ALA A 585 34.80 24.89 36.51
CA ALA A 585 34.63 25.46 37.83
C ALA A 585 35.99 25.99 38.33
N ALA A 586 36.06 27.30 38.56
CA ALA A 586 37.20 27.90 39.23
C ALA A 586 37.31 27.26 40.62
N GLY A 587 38.43 26.56 40.84
CA GLY A 587 38.80 26.06 42.15
C GLY A 587 38.91 27.24 43.11
N THR A 588 38.12 27.20 44.16
CA THR A 588 38.33 27.98 45.36
C THR A 588 39.48 27.31 46.11
N GLU A 589 40.72 27.68 45.77
CA GLU A 589 41.84 27.45 46.68
C GLU A 589 41.67 28.40 47.87
N LEU A 590 41.30 27.79 48.99
CA LEU A 590 41.30 28.38 50.30
C LEU A 590 42.73 28.81 50.64
N ALA A 591 42.94 30.11 50.80
CA ALA A 591 44.05 30.65 51.55
C ALA A 591 43.91 30.19 53.02
N GLY A 592 44.71 29.20 53.40
CA GLY A 592 44.92 28.77 54.77
C GLY A 592 46.38 28.97 55.13
N GLY A 593 46.68 30.04 55.87
CA GLY A 593 48.00 30.28 56.42
C GLY A 593 48.32 29.34 57.60
N ARG A 594 49.59 29.00 57.73
CA ARG A 594 50.41 29.21 58.94
C ARG A 594 51.88 28.97 58.60
#